data_AF-A0A0R1ZBZ6-F1
#
_entry.id   AF-A0A0R1ZBZ6-F1
#
_cell.length_a   1.000
_cell.length_b   1.000
_cell.length_c   1.000
_cell.angle_alpha   90.00
_cell.angle_beta   90.00
_cell.angle_gamma   90.00
#
_symmetry.space_group_name_H-M   'P 1'
#
loop_
_entity.id
_entity.type
_entity.pdbx_description
1 polymer ?
#
loop_
_entity_poly.entity_id
_entity_poly.type
_entity_poly.pdbx_seq_one_letter_code
_entity_poly.pdbx_strand_id
1 'polypeptide(L)'
;MAQRQRKIPMRKDIVTGEMLPKKELVRVVKNKENEVAIDPTGKQNGRGAYIHLDVDVAKQAKEEKIFDKAFGIKISDDFYDELIAYVDHKVARIKLFGHE
;
A
#
# COMPACT_ATOMS: atom_id res chain seq x y z
N MET A 1 -17.47 -30.97 -0.08
CA MET A 1 -17.67 -29.79 -0.96
C MET A 1 -16.30 -29.28 -1.36
N ALA A 2 -15.88 -29.42 -2.62
CA ALA A 2 -14.58 -28.91 -3.07
C ALA A 2 -14.59 -27.37 -3.00
N GLN A 3 -13.65 -26.76 -2.26
CA GLN A 3 -13.52 -25.31 -2.21
C GLN A 3 -13.18 -24.80 -3.62
N ARG A 4 -14.09 -24.01 -4.20
CA ARG A 4 -13.85 -23.30 -5.46
C ARG A 4 -12.66 -22.35 -5.25
N GLN A 5 -11.61 -22.51 -6.05
CA GLN A 5 -10.44 -21.64 -6.01
C GLN A 5 -10.90 -20.18 -6.23
N ARG A 6 -10.71 -19.33 -5.22
CA ARG A 6 -11.15 -17.93 -5.27
C ARG A 6 -10.22 -17.17 -6.21
N LYS A 7 -10.79 -16.35 -7.10
CA LYS A 7 -10.01 -15.44 -7.94
C LYS A 7 -9.17 -14.52 -7.07
N ILE A 8 -7.88 -14.38 -7.39
CA ILE A 8 -7.00 -13.43 -6.72
C ILE A 8 -7.34 -12.03 -7.24
N PRO A 9 -7.76 -11.09 -6.37
CA PRO A 9 -8.05 -9.73 -6.81
C PRO A 9 -6.75 -9.04 -7.24
N MET A 10 -6.74 -8.51 -8.46
CA MET A 10 -5.67 -7.63 -8.92
C MET A 10 -6.00 -6.18 -8.58
N ARG A 11 -5.00 -5.37 -8.27
CA ARG A 11 -5.14 -3.93 -8.04
C ARG A 11 -4.02 -3.19 -8.74
N LYS A 12 -4.32 -1.95 -9.11
CA LYS A 12 -3.36 -1.05 -9.74
C LYS A 12 -2.51 -0.38 -8.66
N ASP A 13 -1.20 -0.42 -8.86
CA ASP A 13 -0.27 0.45 -8.15
C ASP A 13 -0.41 1.88 -8.67
N ILE A 14 -0.53 2.87 -7.77
CA ILE A 14 -0.73 4.27 -8.15
C ILE A 14 0.55 5.02 -8.56
N VAL A 15 1.72 4.49 -8.22
CA VAL A 15 3.06 4.97 -8.57
C VAL A 15 3.49 4.43 -9.93
N THR A 16 3.59 3.11 -10.08
CA THR A 16 4.09 2.45 -11.31
C THR A 16 3.01 2.26 -12.36
N GLY A 17 1.74 2.21 -11.94
CA GLY A 17 0.60 1.95 -12.81
C GLY A 17 0.37 0.48 -13.16
N GLU A 18 1.20 -0.43 -12.65
CA GLU A 18 1.11 -1.86 -12.93
C GLU A 18 -0.03 -2.54 -12.16
N MET A 19 -0.47 -3.69 -12.67
CA MET A 19 -1.54 -4.49 -12.06
C MET A 19 -0.95 -5.70 -11.32
N LEU A 20 -1.17 -5.78 -10.01
CA LEU A 20 -0.57 -6.82 -9.17
C LEU A 20 -1.58 -7.53 -8.28
N PRO A 21 -1.27 -8.77 -7.85
CA PRO A 21 -2.02 -9.46 -6.82
C PRO A 21 -2.15 -8.59 -5.57
N LYS A 22 -3.35 -8.51 -5.00
CA LYS A 22 -3.63 -7.74 -3.76
C LYS A 22 -2.63 -8.02 -2.63
N LYS A 23 -2.08 -9.23 -2.54
CA LYS A 23 -1.15 -9.64 -1.48
C LYS A 23 0.24 -8.99 -1.58
N GLU A 24 0.61 -8.53 -2.77
CA GLU A 24 1.91 -7.91 -3.06
C GLU A 24 1.87 -6.38 -2.91
N LEU A 25 0.74 -5.85 -2.44
CA LEU A 25 0.49 -4.43 -2.35
C LEU A 25 0.26 -4.00 -0.89
N VAL A 26 0.73 -2.80 -0.56
CA VAL A 26 0.37 -2.07 0.65
C VAL A 26 -0.81 -1.16 0.34
N ARG A 27 -1.85 -1.24 1.18
CA ARG A 27 -2.99 -0.32 1.11
C ARG A 27 -2.73 0.87 2.02
N VAL A 28 -2.99 2.07 1.50
CA VAL A 28 -3.13 3.30 2.28
C VAL A 28 -4.58 3.77 2.17
N VAL A 29 -5.16 4.28 3.25
CA VAL A 29 -6.54 4.75 3.30
C VAL A 29 -6.61 6.18 3.80
N LYS A 30 -7.47 6.99 3.17
CA LYS A 30 -7.93 8.28 3.72
C LYS A 30 -9.34 8.14 4.30
N ASN A 31 -9.53 8.51 5.57
CA ASN A 31 -10.85 8.52 6.22
C ASN A 31 -11.65 9.80 5.91
N LYS A 32 -12.78 10.00 6.61
CA LYS A 32 -13.65 11.17 6.40
C LYS A 32 -13.11 12.43 7.08
N GLU A 33 -12.31 12.29 8.14
CA GLU A 33 -11.57 13.39 8.79
C GLU A 33 -10.33 13.85 8.00
N ASN A 34 -10.07 13.28 6.81
CA ASN A 34 -8.86 13.50 6.00
C ASN A 34 -7.55 13.01 6.64
N GLU A 35 -7.64 12.08 7.59
CA GLU A 35 -6.47 11.39 8.12
C GLU A 35 -6.09 10.24 7.19
N VAL A 36 -4.78 10.04 7.03
CA VAL A 36 -4.20 9.02 6.14
C VAL A 36 -3.46 8.00 6.99
N ALA A 37 -3.74 6.73 6.76
CA ALA A 37 -3.11 5.64 7.49
C ALA A 37 -2.76 4.46 6.58
N ILE A 38 -1.72 3.73 6.96
CA ILE A 38 -1.39 2.43 6.37
C ILE A 38 -2.45 1.42 6.84
N ASP A 39 -3.04 0.66 5.93
CA ASP A 39 -4.05 -0.35 6.23
C ASP A 39 -3.61 -1.78 5.84
N PRO A 40 -2.89 -2.48 6.72
CA PRO A 40 -2.50 -3.88 6.49
C PRO A 40 -3.69 -4.83 6.40
N THR A 41 -4.84 -4.47 7.00
CA THR A 41 -6.02 -5.34 7.10
C THR A 41 -6.86 -5.32 5.83
N GLY A 42 -6.81 -4.21 5.09
CA GLY A 42 -7.69 -3.94 3.95
C GLY A 42 -9.16 -3.75 4.34
N LYS A 43 -9.46 -3.49 5.62
CA LYS A 43 -10.82 -3.35 6.17
C LYS A 43 -11.16 -1.93 6.61
N GLN A 44 -10.18 -1.02 6.66
CA GLN A 44 -10.45 0.34 7.10
C GLN A 44 -11.36 1.09 6.11
N ASN A 45 -12.31 1.84 6.66
CA ASN A 45 -13.27 2.62 5.89
C ASN A 45 -12.60 3.87 5.31
N GLY A 46 -12.88 4.18 4.05
CA GLY A 46 -12.33 5.37 3.39
C GLY A 46 -11.87 5.13 1.96
N ARG A 47 -11.30 6.17 1.35
CA ARG A 47 -10.72 6.09 0.01
C ARG A 47 -9.38 5.37 0.10
N GLY A 48 -9.29 4.18 -0.49
CA GLY A 48 -8.06 3.38 -0.50
C GLY A 48 -7.26 3.56 -1.77
N ALA A 49 -5.94 3.56 -1.64
CA ALA A 49 -5.00 3.47 -2.74
C ALA A 49 -3.93 2.42 -2.43
N TYR A 50 -3.29 1.87 -3.46
CA TYR A 50 -2.34 0.76 -3.32
C TYR A 50 -1.00 1.13 -3.93
N ILE A 51 0.07 0.70 -3.28
CA ILE A 51 1.42 0.67 -3.84
C ILE A 51 2.05 -0.71 -3.66
N HIS A 52 3.09 -1.05 -4.40
CA HIS A 52 3.86 -2.28 -4.23
C HIS A 52 4.45 -2.33 -2.84
N LEU A 53 4.60 -3.57 -2.37
CA LEU A 53 5.43 -3.86 -1.21
C LEU A 53 6.92 -3.83 -1.63
N ASP A 54 7.38 -2.65 -2.02
CA ASP A 54 8.73 -2.38 -2.50
C ASP A 54 9.23 -1.03 -1.95
N VAL A 55 10.45 -1.02 -1.43
CA VAL A 55 11.03 0.15 -0.74
C VAL A 55 11.28 1.30 -1.71
N ASP A 56 11.68 1.01 -2.94
CA ASP A 56 11.97 2.04 -3.95
C ASP A 56 10.66 2.65 -4.46
N VAL A 57 9.60 1.85 -4.60
CA VAL A 57 8.24 2.36 -4.89
C VAL A 57 7.74 3.27 -3.77
N ALA A 58 7.98 2.91 -2.50
CA ALA A 58 7.60 3.76 -1.37
C ALA A 58 8.39 5.09 -1.32
N LYS A 59 9.67 5.07 -1.67
CA LYS A 59 10.49 6.30 -1.81
C LYS A 59 9.98 7.17 -2.96
N GLN A 60 9.71 6.59 -4.12
CA GLN A 60 9.14 7.31 -5.25
C GLN A 60 7.78 7.94 -4.90
N ALA A 61 6.94 7.21 -4.13
CA ALA A 61 5.68 7.75 -3.62
C ALA A 61 5.88 9.03 -2.80
N LYS A 62 6.95 9.10 -1.98
CA LYS A 62 7.34 10.30 -1.21
C LYS A 62 7.78 11.44 -2.11
N GLU A 63 8.68 11.17 -3.04
CA GLU A 63 9.24 12.17 -3.96
C GLU A 63 8.16 12.83 -4.81
N GLU A 64 7.23 12.02 -5.34
CA GLU A 64 6.16 12.51 -6.21
C GLU A 64 4.92 13.01 -5.45
N LYS A 65 4.90 12.85 -4.12
CA LYS A 65 3.74 13.08 -3.25
C LYS A 65 2.48 12.43 -3.83
N ILE A 66 2.58 11.16 -4.21
CA ILE A 66 1.55 10.49 -5.03
C ILE A 66 0.21 10.39 -4.29
N PHE A 67 0.24 10.22 -2.96
CA PHE A 67 -0.99 10.12 -2.17
C PHE A 67 -1.70 11.46 -2.05
N ASP A 68 -0.98 12.58 -2.19
CA ASP A 68 -1.58 13.91 -2.22
C ASP A 68 -2.48 14.04 -3.45
N LYS A 69 -1.97 13.60 -4.62
CA LYS A 69 -2.74 13.54 -5.87
C LYS A 69 -3.89 12.52 -5.76
N ALA A 70 -3.61 11.34 -5.19
CA ALA A 70 -4.59 10.27 -5.08
C ALA A 70 -5.73 10.60 -4.12
N PHE A 71 -5.49 11.37 -3.07
CA PHE A 71 -6.49 11.69 -2.05
C PHE A 71 -6.98 13.14 -2.06
N GLY A 72 -6.33 14.02 -2.81
CA GLY A 72 -6.66 15.43 -2.94
C GLY A 72 -6.40 16.24 -1.67
N ILE A 73 -5.43 15.85 -0.86
CA ILE A 73 -5.04 16.53 0.39
C ILE A 73 -3.53 16.58 0.49
N LYS A 74 -2.98 17.53 1.26
CA LYS A 74 -1.55 17.51 1.57
C LYS A 74 -1.26 16.47 2.66
N ILE A 75 -0.21 15.68 2.48
CA ILE A 75 0.20 14.65 3.44
C ILE A 75 1.61 14.99 3.92
N SER A 76 1.84 14.84 5.23
CA SER A 76 3.14 15.14 5.84
C SER A 76 4.21 14.17 5.36
N ASP A 77 5.46 14.64 5.34
CA ASP A 77 6.64 13.83 5.04
C ASP A 77 6.81 12.69 6.04
N ASP A 78 6.43 12.92 7.30
CA ASP A 78 6.45 11.91 8.37
C ASP A 78 5.64 10.65 8.00
N PHE A 79 4.48 10.81 7.37
CA PHE A 79 3.68 9.67 6.91
C PHE A 79 4.41 8.85 5.85
N TYR A 80 5.11 9.52 4.93
CA TYR A 80 5.87 8.83 3.90
C TYR A 80 7.09 8.12 4.48
N ASP A 81 7.74 8.71 5.49
CA ASP A 81 8.84 8.06 6.20
C ASP A 81 8.36 6.83 6.99
N GLU A 82 7.19 6.91 7.62
CA GLU A 82 6.52 5.77 8.24
C GLU A 82 6.22 4.68 7.20
N LEU A 83 5.69 5.05 6.04
CA LEU A 83 5.39 4.12 4.96
C LEU A 83 6.63 3.39 4.45
N ILE A 84 7.73 4.11 4.23
CA ILE A 84 9.01 3.53 3.79
C ILE A 84 9.52 2.54 4.84
N ALA A 85 9.54 2.93 6.12
CA ALA A 85 9.98 2.05 7.21
C ALA A 85 9.09 0.81 7.34
N TYR A 86 7.77 0.97 7.20
CA TYR A 86 6.82 -0.14 7.21
C TYR A 86 7.08 -1.13 6.07
N VAL A 87 7.28 -0.62 4.85
CA VAL A 87 7.56 -1.44 3.67
C VAL A 87 8.89 -2.17 3.82
N ASP A 88 9.95 -1.47 4.23
CA ASP A 88 11.28 -2.06 4.44
C ASP A 88 11.23 -3.22 5.44
N HIS A 89 10.59 -3.01 6.60
CA HIS A 89 10.41 -4.05 7.60
C HIS A 89 9.62 -5.26 7.05
N LYS A 90 8.58 -5.03 6.26
CA LYS A 90 7.79 -6.12 5.65
C LYS A 90 8.58 -6.89 4.60
N VAL A 91 9.34 -6.19 3.76
CA VAL A 91 10.20 -6.80 2.74
C VAL A 91 11.31 -7.61 3.41
N ALA A 92 11.97 -7.08 4.43
CA ALA A 92 12.97 -7.79 5.21
C ALA A 92 12.38 -9.07 5.84
N ARG A 93 11.17 -8.98 6.41
CA ARG A 93 10.48 -10.15 6.98
C ARG A 93 10.18 -11.22 5.93
N ILE A 94 9.72 -10.84 4.74
CA ILE A 94 9.46 -11.80 3.65
C ILE A 94 10.76 -12.47 3.20
N LYS A 95 11.85 -11.70 3.07
CA LYS A 95 13.17 -12.22 2.70
C LYS A 95 13.71 -13.21 3.73
N LEU A 96 13.51 -12.94 5.02
CA LEU A 96 14.05 -13.75 6.11
C LEU A 96 13.25 -15.04 6.37
N PHE A 97 11.92 -14.98 6.27
CA PHE A 97 11.06 -16.08 6.70
C PHE A 97 10.39 -16.85 5.56
N GLY A 98 10.48 -16.37 4.30
CA GLY A 98 9.74 -16.95 3.19
C GLY A 98 8.22 -16.75 3.36
N HIS A 99 7.48 -16.77 2.26
CA HIS A 99 6.02 -16.68 2.31
C HIS A 99 5.42 -17.95 2.96
N GLU A 100 5.03 -17.88 4.23
CA GLU A 100 3.94 -18.71 4.77
C GLU A 100 2.56 -18.12 4.41
#